data_AF-A0A0C2DKG7-F1
#
_entry.id   AF-A0A0C2DKG7-F1
#
_cell.length_a   1.000
_cell.length_b   1.000
_cell.length_c   1.000
_cell.angle_alpha   90.00
_cell.angle_beta   90.00
_cell.angle_gamma   90.00
#
_symmetry.space_group_name_H-M   'P 1'
#
loop_
_entity.id
_entity.type
_entity.pdbx_description
1 polymer ?
#
loop_
_entity_poly.entity_id
_entity_poly.type
_entity_poly.pdbx_seq_one_letter_code
_entity_poly.pdbx_strand_id
1 'polypeptide(L)'
;CRCDNSLHFMYGEFSHGVEMRQSKDGAYDKSFYAEDMFHLSKYGNAVIGKFLWNSMLEPVGNKSDNVNLGHDFIPLKCPTKERLYVQTLGNK
;
A
#
# COMPACT_ATOMS: atom_id res chain seq x y z
N CYS A 1 -28.09 -5.46 -11.01
CA CYS A 1 -26.67 -5.81 -11.17
C CYS A 1 -25.97 -5.57 -9.83
N ARG A 2 -25.56 -6.62 -9.12
CA ARG A 2 -24.72 -6.46 -7.92
C ARG A 2 -23.32 -6.11 -8.41
N CYS A 3 -22.94 -4.84 -8.27
CA CYS A 3 -21.53 -4.47 -8.32
C CYS A 3 -20.94 -4.89 -6.98
N ASP A 4 -20.30 -6.05 -6.96
CA ASP A 4 -19.46 -6.44 -5.84
C ASP A 4 -18.21 -5.54 -5.90
N ASN A 5 -18.11 -4.60 -4.96
CA ASN A 5 -17.03 -3.62 -4.83
C ASN A 5 -15.69 -4.24 -4.37
N SER A 6 -15.40 -5.49 -4.75
CA SER A 6 -14.18 -6.18 -4.33
C SER A 6 -12.93 -5.82 -5.13
N LEU A 7 -12.94 -4.70 -5.88
CA LEU A 7 -11.73 -4.10 -6.45
C LEU A 7 -10.99 -3.20 -5.44
N HIS A 8 -10.77 -3.70 -4.22
CA HIS A 8 -10.24 -2.91 -3.10
C HIS A 8 -8.76 -2.51 -3.26
N PHE A 9 -8.09 -2.85 -4.37
CA PHE A 9 -6.67 -2.48 -4.62
C PHE A 9 -6.37 -1.82 -5.96
N MET A 10 -7.30 -1.82 -6.92
CA MET A 10 -7.16 -0.98 -8.13
C MET A 10 -8.06 0.26 -8.09
N TYR A 11 -9.17 0.22 -7.33
CA TYR A 11 -9.98 1.39 -6.97
C TYR A 11 -10.09 1.55 -5.45
N GLY A 12 -9.19 0.94 -4.69
CA GLY A 12 -9.10 1.13 -3.24
C GLY A 12 -8.63 2.53 -2.95
N GLU A 13 -9.56 3.37 -2.52
CA GLU A 13 -9.27 4.69 -2.00
C GLU A 13 -8.14 4.59 -0.97
N PHE A 14 -7.07 5.37 -1.18
CA PHE A 14 -5.98 5.63 -0.23
C PHE A 14 -6.46 6.24 1.12
N SER A 15 -7.76 6.18 1.43
CA SER A 15 -8.45 7.17 2.25
C SER A 15 -8.93 6.65 3.60
N HIS A 16 -9.13 5.34 3.79
CA HIS A 16 -9.79 4.84 5.01
C HIS A 16 -8.85 4.45 6.16
N GLY A 17 -7.51 4.50 5.97
CA GLY A 17 -6.55 4.10 7.01
C GLY A 17 -5.07 4.33 6.68
N VAL A 18 -4.73 5.31 5.84
CA VAL A 18 -3.32 5.60 5.51
C VAL A 18 -2.78 6.68 6.45
N GLU A 19 -1.87 6.30 7.34
CA GLU A 19 -1.10 7.24 8.15
C GLU A 19 0.11 7.71 7.35
N MET A 20 0.07 8.99 6.97
CA MET A 20 1.14 9.62 6.19
C MET A 20 2.41 9.80 7.02
N ARG A 21 3.56 9.72 6.36
CA ARG A 21 4.85 9.89 7.02
C ARG A 21 5.07 11.34 7.43
N GLN A 22 5.41 11.52 8.70
CA GLN A 22 5.75 12.81 9.31
C GLN A 22 7.17 12.75 9.88
N SER A 23 7.78 13.92 10.00
CA SER A 23 9.03 14.10 10.73
C SER A 23 8.81 13.95 12.24
N LYS A 24 9.90 13.84 13.02
CA LYS A 24 9.86 13.65 14.48
C LYS A 24 9.14 14.77 15.24
N ASP A 25 9.06 15.95 14.63
CA ASP A 25 8.37 17.15 15.12
C ASP A 25 6.90 17.24 14.66
N GLY A 26 6.39 16.24 13.94
CA GLY A 26 5.03 16.22 13.40
C GLY A 26 4.86 17.02 12.10
N ALA A 27 5.93 17.61 11.57
CA ALA A 27 5.91 18.27 10.26
C ALA A 27 5.91 17.25 9.11
N TYR A 28 5.70 17.73 7.89
CA TYR A 28 5.85 16.89 6.68
C TYR A 28 7.30 16.40 6.55
N ASP A 29 7.49 15.11 6.24
CA ASP A 29 8.81 14.54 6.01
C ASP A 29 9.32 14.91 4.61
N LYS A 30 10.23 15.90 4.54
CA LYS A 30 10.87 16.36 3.30
C LYS A 30 11.61 15.27 2.52
N SER A 31 12.00 14.17 3.17
CA SER A 31 12.61 13.04 2.47
C SER A 31 11.58 12.17 1.75
N PHE A 32 10.33 12.19 2.23
CA PHE A 32 9.24 11.36 1.73
C PHE A 32 8.47 12.01 0.58
N TYR A 33 8.30 13.32 0.61
CA TYR A 33 7.66 14.11 -0.44
C TYR A 33 8.68 14.74 -1.38
N ALA A 34 8.23 15.11 -2.58
CA ALA A 34 8.99 15.93 -3.51
C ALA A 34 9.06 17.38 -3.01
N GLU A 35 9.85 18.21 -3.70
CA GLU A 35 10.05 19.63 -3.34
C GLU A 35 8.74 20.42 -3.30
N ASP A 36 7.77 20.07 -4.15
CA ASP A 36 6.45 20.70 -4.21
C ASP A 36 5.48 20.24 -3.11
N MET A 37 5.86 19.23 -2.31
CA MET A 37 5.06 18.63 -1.23
C MET A 37 3.75 17.96 -1.66
N PHE A 38 3.45 17.92 -2.96
CA PHE A 38 2.27 17.27 -3.52
C PHE A 38 2.61 15.90 -4.09
N HIS A 39 3.77 15.79 -4.73
CA HIS A 39 4.26 14.52 -5.24
C HIS A 39 5.09 13.80 -4.19
N LEU A 40 5.18 12.48 -4.36
CA LEU A 40 6.08 11.66 -3.57
C LEU A 40 7.50 11.76 -4.11
N SER A 41 8.49 11.73 -3.23
CA SER A 41 9.88 11.57 -3.64
C SER A 41 10.11 10.16 -4.21
N LYS A 42 11.32 9.91 -4.75
CA LYS A 42 11.75 8.55 -5.10
C LYS A 42 11.62 7.59 -3.91
N TYR A 43 11.92 8.07 -2.71
CA TYR A 43 11.80 7.28 -1.48
C TYR A 43 10.33 7.04 -1.11
N GLY A 44 9.47 8.08 -1.15
CA GLY A 44 8.03 7.91 -0.90
C GLY A 44 7.37 6.90 -1.83
N ASN A 45 7.68 6.97 -3.14
CA ASN A 45 7.22 5.99 -4.12
C ASN A 45 7.69 4.56 -3.80
N ALA A 46 8.95 4.40 -3.38
CA ALA A 46 9.49 3.09 -3.02
C ALA A 46 8.79 2.50 -1.78
N VAL A 47 8.48 3.32 -0.78
CA VAL A 47 7.74 2.88 0.42
C VAL A 47 6.33 2.43 0.06
N ILE A 48 5.58 3.25 -0.67
CA ILE A 48 4.22 2.88 -1.12
C ILE A 48 4.25 1.62 -1.99
N GLY A 49 5.23 1.49 -2.87
CA GLY A 49 5.44 0.29 -3.69
C GLY A 49 5.61 -0.98 -2.85
N LYS A 50 6.32 -0.91 -1.72
CA LYS A 50 6.45 -2.05 -0.78
C LYS A 50 5.11 -2.45 -0.16
N PHE A 51 4.32 -1.46 0.30
CA PHE A 51 2.99 -1.73 0.85
C PHE A 51 2.06 -2.35 -0.19
N LEU A 52 2.03 -1.77 -1.40
CA LEU A 52 1.24 -2.30 -2.51
C LEU A 52 1.62 -3.75 -2.84
N TRP A 53 2.92 -4.05 -2.95
CA TRP A 53 3.41 -5.40 -3.18
C TRP A 53 2.91 -6.39 -2.12
N ASN A 54 3.06 -6.03 -0.86
CA ASN A 54 2.66 -6.88 0.26
C ASN A 54 1.15 -7.14 0.29
N SER A 55 0.34 -6.15 -0.11
CA SER A 55 -1.10 -6.30 -0.19
C SER A 55 -1.58 -7.05 -1.43
N MET A 56 -0.82 -7.02 -2.53
CA MET A 56 -1.12 -7.87 -3.70
C MET A 56 -0.98 -9.36 -3.39
N LEU A 57 -0.13 -9.72 -2.42
CA LEU A 57 0.04 -11.11 -1.95
C LEU A 57 -0.96 -11.51 -0.85
N GLU A 58 -1.79 -10.58 -0.38
CA GLU A 58 -2.87 -10.88 0.58
C GLU A 58 -4.11 -11.45 -0.12
N PRO A 59 -4.82 -12.39 0.52
CA PRO A 59 -6.00 -13.01 -0.06
C PRO A 59 -7.08 -12.00 -0.42
N VAL A 60 -7.80 -12.27 -1.51
CA VAL A 60 -8.88 -11.39 -1.97
C VAL A 60 -9.99 -11.31 -0.92
N GLY A 61 -10.40 -10.10 -0.55
CA GLY A 61 -11.41 -9.85 0.49
C GLY A 61 -10.86 -9.82 1.92
N ASN A 62 -9.56 -10.06 2.11
CA ASN A 62 -8.89 -9.94 3.41
C ASN A 62 -7.54 -9.24 3.23
N LYS A 63 -7.58 -8.04 2.68
CA LYS A 63 -6.41 -7.19 2.49
C LYS A 63 -6.35 -6.18 3.63
N SER A 64 -5.13 -5.76 3.97
CA SER A 64 -4.90 -4.81 5.06
C SER A 64 -5.48 -3.44 4.71
N ASP A 65 -6.36 -2.92 5.56
CA ASP A 65 -7.02 -1.62 5.35
C ASP A 65 -6.29 -0.44 6.02
N ASN A 66 -5.31 -0.73 6.89
CA ASN A 66 -4.51 0.27 7.62
C ASN A 66 -3.04 0.20 7.22
N VAL A 67 -2.49 1.31 6.76
CA VAL A 67 -1.11 1.43 6.28
C VAL A 67 -0.43 2.60 6.96
N ASN A 68 0.61 2.34 7.75
CA ASN A 68 1.44 3.38 8.35
C ASN A 68 2.72 3.57 7.54
N LEU A 69 2.80 4.66 6.78
CA LEU A 69 3.95 5.01 5.92
C LEU A 69 5.17 5.51 6.72
N GLY A 70 4.99 5.85 7.99
CA GLY A 70 6.07 6.06 8.94
C GLY A 70 6.84 4.78 9.25
N HIS A 71 6.15 3.64 9.31
CA HIS A 71 6.72 2.31 9.55
C HIS A 71 7.16 1.63 8.24
N ASP A 72 8.15 2.21 7.58
CA ASP A 72 8.62 1.77 6.28
C ASP A 72 9.59 0.57 6.32
N PHE A 73 9.96 0.09 7.52
CA PHE A 73 10.81 -1.09 7.71
C PHE A 73 10.09 -2.43 7.43
N ILE A 74 8.85 -2.40 6.94
CA ILE A 74 8.12 -3.60 6.55
C ILE A 74 8.91 -4.42 5.51
N PRO A 75 9.15 -5.72 5.76
CA PRO A 75 9.83 -6.58 4.79
C PRO A 75 8.92 -6.85 3.59
N LEU A 76 9.53 -7.05 2.42
CA LEU A 76 8.80 -7.52 1.24
C LEU A 76 8.39 -8.97 1.44
N LYS A 77 7.08 -9.25 1.32
CA LYS A 77 6.53 -10.60 1.35
C LYS A 77 6.96 -11.35 0.08
N CYS A 78 7.33 -12.62 0.26
CA CYS A 78 7.61 -13.54 -0.85
C CYS A 78 6.37 -14.39 -1.15
N PRO A 79 6.10 -14.73 -2.42
CA PRO A 79 5.09 -15.72 -2.78
C PRO A 79 5.41 -17.10 -2.17
N THR A 80 4.38 -17.87 -1.82
CA THR A 80 4.53 -19.26 -1.37
C THR A 80 4.22 -20.23 -2.52
N LYS A 81 4.55 -21.51 -2.37
CA LYS A 81 4.27 -22.52 -3.41
C LYS A 81 2.77 -22.69 -3.67
N GLU A 82 1.94 -22.44 -2.65
CA GLU A 82 0.49 -22.52 -2.71
C GLU A 82 -0.13 -21.26 -3.34
N ARG A 83 0.60 -20.13 -3.34
CA ARG A 83 0.14 -18.82 -3.84
C ARG A 83 1.26 -18.11 -4.59
N LEU A 84 1.63 -18.69 -5.73
CA LEU A 84 2.72 -18.23 -6.60
C LEU A 84 2.39 -16.97 -7.39
N TYR A 85 1.11 -16.69 -7.59
CA TYR A 85 0.63 -15.58 -8.41
C TYR A 85 -0.09 -14.53 -7.55
N VAL A 86 -0.08 -13.29 -8.03
CA VAL A 86 -0.93 -12.22 -7.47
C VAL A 86 -2.38 -12.66 -7.55
N GLN A 87 -3.08 -12.65 -6.41
CA GLN A 87 -4.46 -13.05 -6.36
C GLN A 87 -5.37 -11.93 -6.86
N THR A 88 -6.18 -12.28 -7.85
CA THR A 88 -7.22 -11.46 -8.46
C THR A 88 -8.55 -12.20 -8.34
N LEU A 89 -9.65 -11.55 -8.73
CA LEU A 89 -10.96 -12.20 -8.74
C LEU A 89 -11.01 -13.46 -9.64
N GLY A 90 -10.16 -13.52 -10.67
CA GLY A 90 -10.14 -14.63 -11.64
C GLY A 90 -9.22 -15.81 -11.27
N ASN A 91 -8.40 -15.70 -10.22
CA ASN A 91 -7.46 -16.74 -9.78
C ASN A 91 -7.33 -16.79 -8.24
N LYS A 92 -8.47 -16.98 -7.56
CA LYS A 92 -8.54 -17.16 -6.10
C LYS A 92 -8.13 -18.55 -5.66
#